data_AF-A0A6B3FYS2-F1
#
_entry.id   AF-A0A6B3FYS2-F1
#
_cell.length_a   1.000
_cell.length_b   1.000
_cell.length_c   1.000
_cell.angle_alpha   90.00
_cell.angle_beta   90.00
_cell.angle_gamma   90.00
#
_symmetry.space_group_name_H-M   'P 1'
#
loop_
_entity.id
_entity.type
_entity.pdbx_description
1 polymer ?
#
loop_
_entity_poly.entity_id
_entity_poly.type
_entity_poly.pdbx_seq_one_letter_code
_entity_poly.pdbx_strand_id
1 'polypeptide(L)'
;AALDFARTDDADVTTGAAVVVSRTAEGARFLLAPWIAESTTRDLLAPDTPGRPLEVGPDGVTAEVPRPAAGGACDAWPVIQ
;
A
#
# COMPACT_ATOMS: atom_id res chain seq x y z
N ALA A 1 24.06 -7.23 -5.88
CA ALA A 1 22.59 -7.25 -5.75
C ALA A 1 22.02 -6.36 -6.83
N ALA A 2 20.93 -6.76 -7.49
CA ALA A 2 20.24 -5.95 -8.48
C ALA A 2 18.77 -5.82 -8.07
N LEU A 3 18.21 -4.61 -8.19
CA LEU A 3 16.79 -4.32 -8.01
C LEU A 3 16.15 -4.25 -9.39
N ASP A 4 15.01 -4.91 -9.55
CA ASP A 4 14.20 -4.84 -10.77
C ASP A 4 12.93 -4.04 -10.47
N PHE A 5 12.54 -3.17 -11.39
CA PHE A 5 11.40 -2.28 -11.25
C PHE A 5 10.44 -2.50 -12.41
N ALA A 6 9.17 -2.73 -12.08
CA ALA A 6 8.10 -2.77 -13.07
C ALA A 6 7.32 -1.45 -13.04
N ARG A 7 6.99 -0.92 -14.22
CA ARG A 7 6.11 0.23 -14.34
C ARG A 7 4.70 -0.16 -13.90
N THR A 8 4.07 0.70 -13.10
CA THR A 8 2.61 0.68 -12.89
C THR A 8 2.00 1.67 -13.87
N ASP A 9 0.85 1.32 -14.45
CA ASP A 9 0.17 2.23 -15.37
C ASP A 9 -0.22 3.53 -14.65
N ASP A 10 -0.19 4.64 -15.40
CA ASP A 10 -0.44 6.01 -14.90
C ASP A 10 0.46 6.47 -13.73
N ALA A 11 1.58 5.79 -13.47
CA ALA A 11 2.60 6.25 -12.51
C ALA A 11 3.49 7.34 -13.15
N ASP A 12 3.42 8.56 -12.61
CA ASP A 12 4.26 9.70 -12.96
C ASP A 12 4.86 10.36 -11.70
N VAL A 13 5.62 11.44 -11.85
CA VAL A 13 6.28 12.12 -10.72
C VAL A 13 5.31 12.74 -9.71
N THR A 14 4.07 12.99 -10.12
CA THR A 14 3.00 13.55 -9.30
C THR A 14 2.07 12.47 -8.72
N THR A 15 1.93 11.33 -9.40
CA THR A 15 1.03 10.22 -8.99
C THR A 15 1.78 9.04 -8.35
N GLY A 16 3.09 8.92 -8.57
CA GLY A 16 3.97 7.87 -8.06
C GLY A 16 4.35 8.06 -6.58
N ALA A 17 3.35 8.00 -5.70
CA ALA A 17 3.52 8.23 -4.27
C ALA A 17 4.12 7.05 -3.47
N ALA A 18 4.14 5.84 -4.04
CA ALA A 18 4.56 4.63 -3.34
C ALA A 18 5.13 3.55 -4.27
N VAL A 19 6.09 2.77 -3.78
CA VAL A 19 6.66 1.59 -4.47
C VAL A 19 6.51 0.35 -3.60
N VAL A 20 6.07 -0.76 -4.17
CA VAL A 20 6.01 -2.06 -3.47
C VAL A 20 7.44 -2.60 -3.30
N VAL A 21 7.91 -2.73 -2.06
CA VAL A 21 9.26 -3.24 -1.74
C VAL A 21 9.26 -4.67 -1.22
N SER A 22 8.09 -5.16 -0.79
CA SER A 22 7.89 -6.55 -0.37
C SER A 22 6.46 -6.97 -0.69
N ARG A 23 6.29 -8.20 -1.19
CA ARG A 23 5.00 -8.82 -1.42
C ARG A 23 5.06 -10.27 -0.98
N THR A 24 4.08 -10.67 -0.19
CA THR A 24 3.94 -12.01 0.38
C THR A 24 2.55 -12.57 0.07
N ALA A 25 2.25 -13.76 0.58
CA ALA A 25 0.89 -14.29 0.51
C ALA A 25 -0.06 -13.54 1.45
N GLU A 26 0.48 -12.88 2.47
CA GLU A 26 -0.25 -12.14 3.50
C GLU A 26 -0.53 -10.69 3.09
N GLY A 27 0.40 -10.04 2.39
CA GLY A 27 0.28 -8.62 2.08
C GLY A 27 1.42 -8.01 1.30
N ALA A 28 1.54 -6.69 1.40
CA ALA A 28 2.61 -5.92 0.80
C ALA A 28 3.12 -4.83 1.74
N ARG A 29 4.40 -4.46 1.61
CA ARG A 29 4.98 -3.26 2.22
C ARG A 29 5.36 -2.28 1.13
N PHE A 30 5.15 -1.01 1.41
CA PHE A 30 5.38 0.08 0.47
C PHE A 30 6.49 1.00 1.00
N LEU A 31 7.36 1.47 0.12
CA LEU A 31 8.19 2.63 0.38
C LEU A 31 7.43 3.86 -0.10
N LEU A 32 7.14 4.79 0.81
CA LEU A 32 6.46 6.04 0.47
C LEU A 32 7.45 7.08 -0.05
N ALA A 33 6.99 7.92 -0.96
CA ALA A 33 7.76 9.05 -1.42
C ALA A 33 8.02 10.05 -0.27
N PRO A 34 9.18 10.72 -0.23
CA PRO A 34 9.60 11.50 0.94
C PRO A 34 8.75 12.75 1.22
N TRP A 35 7.88 13.15 0.28
CA TRP A 35 6.96 14.28 0.46
C TRP A 35 5.56 13.87 0.97
N ILE A 36 5.31 12.57 1.18
CA ILE A 36 4.05 12.10 1.75
C ILE A 36 4.01 12.44 3.23
N ALA A 37 3.03 13.27 3.62
CA ALA A 37 2.88 13.72 4.99
C ALA A 37 2.19 12.67 5.88
N GLU A 38 1.20 11.98 5.33
CA GLU A 38 0.36 11.03 6.07
C GLU A 38 -0.01 9.86 5.14
N SER A 39 -0.29 8.70 5.75
CA SER A 39 -0.81 7.54 5.04
C SER A 39 -1.74 6.74 5.93
N THR A 40 -2.79 6.19 5.34
CA THR A 40 -3.78 5.36 6.04
C THR A 40 -4.11 4.12 5.22
N THR A 41 -4.80 3.16 5.84
CA THR A 41 -5.49 2.11 5.10
C THR A 41 -7.00 2.33 5.13
N ARG A 42 -7.66 2.04 4.01
CA ARG A 42 -9.11 2.05 3.90
C ARG A 42 -9.62 0.75 3.28
N ASP A 43 -10.75 0.28 3.79
CA ASP A 43 -11.45 -0.85 3.20
C ASP A 43 -12.44 -0.34 2.15
N LEU A 44 -12.30 -0.77 0.90
CA LEU A 44 -13.22 -0.38 -0.18
C LEU A 44 -14.61 -1.00 -0.03
N LEU A 45 -14.77 -2.02 0.82
CA LEU A 45 -16.09 -2.56 1.15
C LEU A 45 -16.84 -1.73 2.21
N ALA A 46 -16.13 -0.82 2.89
CA ALA A 46 -16.70 0.09 3.88
C ALA A 46 -16.12 1.51 3.70
N PRO A 47 -16.30 2.14 2.52
CA PRO A 47 -15.58 3.34 2.13
C PRO A 47 -15.93 4.57 2.97
N ASP A 48 -17.09 4.58 3.64
CA ASP A 48 -17.50 5.69 4.51
C ASP A 48 -16.90 5.60 5.92
N THR A 49 -16.23 4.49 6.26
CA THR A 49 -15.58 4.29 7.57
C THR A 49 -14.24 5.01 7.60
N PRO A 50 -13.89 5.78 8.65
CA PRO A 50 -12.61 6.49 8.74
C PRO A 50 -11.40 5.58 8.42
N GLY A 51 -10.39 6.18 7.78
CA GLY A 51 -9.13 5.49 7.50
C GLY A 51 -8.47 5.00 8.79
N ARG A 52 -7.86 3.82 8.73
CA ARG A 52 -7.09 3.26 9.84
C ARG A 52 -5.64 3.72 9.74
N PRO A 53 -4.98 4.08 10.85
CA PRO A 53 -3.57 4.44 10.83
C PRO A 53 -2.72 3.36 10.15
N LEU A 54 -1.76 3.80 9.33
CA LEU A 54 -0.74 2.94 8.76
C LEU A 54 0.61 3.36 9.32
N GLU A 55 1.21 2.49 10.11
CA GLU A 55 2.54 2.73 10.67
C GLU A 55 3.58 2.80 9.55
N VAL A 56 4.49 3.77 9.65
CA VAL A 56 5.60 3.96 8.71
C VAL A 56 6.90 3.98 9.49
N GLY A 57 7.83 3.11 9.10
CA GLY A 57 9.16 3.04 9.70
C GLY A 57 10.00 4.28 9.40
N PRO A 58 11.12 4.46 10.13
CA PRO A 58 12.03 5.61 9.92
C PRO A 58 12.70 5.61 8.54
N ASP A 59 12.67 4.49 7.82
CA ASP A 59 13.14 4.32 6.44
C ASP A 59 12.05 4.62 5.39
N GLY A 60 10.85 5.03 5.83
CA GLY A 60 9.70 5.30 4.96
C GLY A 60 8.93 4.05 4.52
N VAL A 61 9.29 2.87 5.03
CA VAL A 61 8.60 1.61 4.70
C VAL A 61 7.39 1.42 5.60
N THR A 62 6.23 1.15 5.01
CA THR A 62 4.99 0.91 5.76
C THR A 62 5.04 -0.41 6.52
N ALA A 63 4.23 -0.51 7.57
CA ALA A 63 3.76 -1.80 8.05
C ALA A 63 3.07 -2.58 6.91
N GLU A 64 2.94 -3.89 7.09
CA GLU A 64 2.33 -4.76 6.08
C GLU A 64 0.85 -4.44 5.90
N VAL A 65 0.48 -4.10 4.67
CA VAL A 65 -0.92 -3.91 4.28
C VAL A 65 -1.43 -5.26 3.79
N PRO A 66 -2.48 -5.83 4.42
CA PRO A 66 -3.04 -7.10 4.00
C PRO A 66 -3.48 -7.01 2.54
N ARG A 67 -3.35 -8.08 1.78
CA ARG A 67 -3.90 -8.13 0.42
C ARG A 67 -5.35 -8.64 0.44
N PRO A 68 -6.20 -8.20 -0.51
CA PRO A 68 -7.48 -8.86 -0.73
C PRO A 68 -7.28 -10.36 -0.99
N ALA A 69 -8.22 -11.18 -0.51
CA ALA A 69 -8.18 -12.63 -0.70
C ALA A 69 -8.14 -12.96 -2.21
N ALA A 70 -7.22 -13.84 -2.62
CA ALA A 70 -7.15 -14.30 -4.02
C ALA A 70 -8.25 -15.32 -4.40
N GLY A 71 -9.13 -15.63 -3.45
CA GLY A 71 -10.24 -16.57 -3.56
C GLY A 71 -10.95 -16.72 -2.22
N GLY A 72 -12.22 -17.12 -2.22
CA GLY A 72 -13.08 -17.15 -1.02
C GLY A 72 -14.00 -15.93 -0.92
N ALA A 73 -14.56 -15.70 0.27
CA ALA A 73 -15.43 -14.55 0.51
C ALA A 73 -14.64 -13.24 0.49
N CYS A 74 -15.21 -12.20 -0.12
CA CYS A 74 -14.62 -10.87 -0.17
C CYS A 74 -15.07 -10.10 1.07
N ASP A 75 -14.42 -10.35 2.20
CA ASP A 75 -14.79 -9.75 3.49
C ASP A 75 -14.04 -8.44 3.78
N ALA A 76 -12.94 -8.19 3.07
CA ALA A 76 -12.17 -6.95 3.15
C ALA A 76 -11.44 -6.65 1.84
N TRP A 77 -11.37 -5.37 1.48
CA TRP A 77 -10.56 -4.88 0.37
C TRP A 77 -9.71 -3.68 0.80
N PRO A 78 -8.61 -3.92 1.55
CA PRO A 78 -7.74 -2.85 2.02
C PRO A 78 -6.94 -2.22 0.88
N VAL A 79 -6.86 -0.88 0.90
CA VAL A 79 -5.98 -0.07 0.05
C VAL A 79 -5.23 0.96 0.90
N ILE A 80 -4.11 1.47 0.37
CA ILE A 80 -3.42 2.64 0.92
C ILE A 80 -4.05 3.93 0.38
N GLN A 81 -4.13 4.96 1.20
CA GLN A 81 -4.61 6.30 0.86
C GLN A 81 -3.79 7.37 1.57
#